data_AF-A0A2M9NZ73-F1
#
_entry.id   AF-A0A2M9NZ73-F1
#
_cell.length_a   1.000
_cell.length_b   1.000
_cell.length_c   1.000
_cell.angle_alpha   90.00
_cell.angle_beta   90.00
_cell.angle_gamma   90.00
#
_symmetry.space_group_name_H-M   'P 1'
#
loop_
_entity.id
_entity.type
_entity.pdbx_description
1 polymer ?
#
loop_
_entity_poly.entity_id
_entity_poly.type
_entity_poly.pdbx_seq_one_letter_code
_entity_poly.pdbx_strand_id
1 'polypeptide(L)'
;MVKGGKTFRLKCADSNPRAYSYVSGENFAKLKGGIEMEYSPEQLMKHFGDPAGFSRMSNTLVRLYTLLDGFDVTTAGLYAYLRSWRNTTNEDMRGIVWHSREYLQAQSGLGRKAFDSRLRVLKECGLVAVIKSPVVANKDYFVVHDPLTRDEFIAKYPSEIKAFFTKVEEIQARIAEDREKRKKFFDDALAEEVSRSHEIRATLSDCTKGTDGSESKTDIPM
;
A
#
# COMPACT_ATOMS: atom_id res chain seq x y z
N MET A 1 56.88 -10.44 -5.05
CA MET A 1 56.42 -9.64 -3.88
C MET A 1 55.60 -8.47 -4.40
N VAL A 2 54.26 -8.57 -4.37
CA VAL A 2 53.36 -7.47 -4.77
C VAL A 2 52.42 -7.23 -3.58
N LYS A 3 52.48 -6.00 -3.05
CA LYS A 3 51.76 -5.56 -1.86
C LYS A 3 50.31 -5.18 -2.21
N GLY A 4 49.37 -5.78 -1.48
CA GLY A 4 48.31 -5.07 -0.75
C GLY A 4 47.16 -4.44 -1.55
N GLY A 5 46.10 -5.21 -1.75
CA GLY A 5 44.79 -4.69 -2.19
C GLY A 5 44.13 -3.80 -1.12
N LYS A 6 43.49 -2.72 -1.57
CA LYS A 6 42.67 -1.83 -0.74
C LYS A 6 41.29 -2.45 -0.50
N THR A 7 41.04 -2.85 0.74
CA THR A 7 39.71 -3.15 1.28
C THR A 7 38.96 -1.84 1.57
N PHE A 8 37.81 -1.65 0.93
CA PHE A 8 36.86 -0.61 1.30
C PHE A 8 36.17 -1.02 2.62
N ARG A 9 36.52 -0.34 3.71
CA ARG A 9 35.83 -0.46 5.00
C ARG A 9 34.85 0.71 5.12
N LEU A 10 33.56 0.44 4.92
CA LEU A 10 32.50 1.37 5.31
C LEU A 10 32.57 1.53 6.84
N LYS A 11 32.99 2.71 7.30
CA LYS A 11 32.89 3.10 8.71
C LYS A 11 31.40 3.26 9.03
N CYS A 12 30.87 2.39 9.89
CA CYS A 12 29.65 2.68 10.63
C CYS A 12 29.94 3.92 11.48
N ALA A 13 29.19 5.00 11.24
CA ALA A 13 29.21 6.18 12.08
C ALA A 13 28.42 5.88 13.34
N ASP A 14 29.14 5.73 14.46
CA ASP A 14 28.58 5.69 15.79
C ASP A 14 27.93 7.02 16.18
N SER A 15 26.87 6.90 16.96
CA SER A 15 26.42 7.83 18.00
C SER A 15 26.15 9.29 17.62
N ASN A 16 24.88 9.65 17.50
CA ASN A 16 24.41 10.97 17.90
C ASN A 16 23.32 10.81 18.97
N PRO A 17 23.64 10.96 20.27
CA PRO A 17 22.64 11.08 21.31
C PRO A 17 22.11 12.51 21.27
N ARG A 18 21.04 12.76 20.50
CA ARG A 18 20.33 14.04 20.65
C ARG A 18 19.59 14.02 21.97
N ALA A 19 20.26 14.56 22.98
CA ALA A 19 19.63 15.16 24.14
C ALA A 19 18.48 16.07 23.65
N TYR A 20 17.26 15.77 24.09
CA TYR A 20 16.14 16.68 23.93
C TYR A 20 16.37 17.87 24.88
N SER A 21 17.02 18.91 24.39
CA SER A 21 17.00 20.21 25.04
C SER A 21 15.56 20.73 25.00
N TYR A 22 14.95 20.88 26.17
CA TYR A 22 13.74 21.67 26.34
C TYR A 22 14.03 23.09 25.84
N VAL A 23 13.51 23.44 24.66
CA VAL A 23 13.44 24.83 24.24
C VAL A 23 12.22 25.41 24.95
N SER A 24 12.46 25.96 26.13
CA SER A 24 11.55 26.88 26.78
C SER A 24 11.33 28.08 25.87
N GLY A 25 10.07 28.43 25.65
CA GLY A 25 9.68 29.80 25.34
C GLY A 25 9.97 30.27 23.92
N GLU A 26 8.88 30.76 23.33
CA GLU A 26 8.87 31.82 22.32
C GLU A 26 9.08 31.42 20.86
N ASN A 27 8.09 31.83 20.07
CA ASN A 27 8.05 31.94 18.62
C ASN A 27 7.73 30.66 17.83
N PHE A 28 6.44 30.28 17.81
CA PHE A 28 5.87 29.75 16.57
C PHE A 28 4.62 30.52 16.13
N ALA A 29 4.78 31.03 14.91
CA ALA A 29 3.92 31.89 14.13
C ALA A 29 2.42 31.58 14.20
N LYS A 30 1.64 32.66 14.28
CA LYS A 30 0.27 32.71 13.76
C LYS A 30 0.21 31.92 12.44
N LEU A 31 -0.58 30.85 12.39
CA LEU A 31 -0.94 30.22 11.12
C LEU A 31 -1.47 31.34 10.20
N LYS A 32 -0.96 31.42 8.96
CA LYS A 32 -1.41 32.40 7.97
C LYS A 32 -2.93 32.26 7.81
N GLY A 33 -3.70 33.16 8.45
CA GLY A 33 -5.16 33.07 8.49
C GLY A 33 -5.83 33.53 9.79
N GLY A 34 -5.09 33.76 10.88
CA GLY A 34 -5.67 34.37 12.09
C GLY A 34 -6.66 33.47 12.86
N ILE A 35 -6.53 32.15 12.72
CA ILE A 35 -7.31 31.20 13.51
C ILE A 35 -6.65 31.09 14.89
N GLU A 36 -7.29 31.63 15.93
CA GLU A 36 -6.95 31.30 17.30
C GLU A 36 -7.27 29.83 17.56
N MET A 37 -6.27 29.08 17.99
CA MET A 37 -6.44 27.68 18.35
C MET A 37 -6.84 27.60 19.83
N GLU A 38 -7.95 26.92 20.11
CA GLU A 38 -8.47 26.72 21.47
C GLU A 38 -7.49 25.91 22.37
N TYR A 39 -6.58 25.15 21.76
CA TYR A 39 -5.68 24.22 22.44
C TYR A 39 -4.24 24.73 22.47
N SER A 40 -3.55 24.52 23.60
CA SER A 40 -2.14 24.87 23.73
C SER A 40 -1.24 23.96 22.87
N PRO A 41 -0.06 24.44 22.43
CA PRO A 41 0.90 23.62 21.70
C PRO A 41 1.29 22.34 22.44
N GLU A 42 1.40 22.40 23.77
CA GLU A 42 1.71 21.26 24.62
C GLU A 42 0.59 20.22 24.61
N GLN A 43 -0.67 20.66 24.64
CA GLN A 43 -1.82 19.76 24.52
C GLN A 43 -1.82 19.07 23.16
N LEU A 44 -1.59 19.82 22.09
CA LEU A 44 -1.55 19.26 20.73
C LEU A 44 -0.42 18.25 20.58
N MET A 45 0.78 18.59 21.04
CA MET A 45 1.94 17.71 20.98
C MET A 45 1.71 16.42 21.78
N LYS A 46 1.10 16.53 22.95
CA LYS A 46 0.77 15.38 23.81
C LYS A 46 -0.23 14.42 23.16
N HIS A 47 -1.23 14.95 22.43
CA HIS A 47 -2.34 14.16 21.89
C HIS A 47 -2.16 13.73 20.43
N PHE A 48 -1.36 14.46 19.65
CA PHE A 48 -1.19 14.24 18.21
C PHE A 48 0.27 13.98 17.80
N GLY A 49 1.22 14.10 18.73
CA GLY A 49 2.63 13.89 18.46
C GLY A 49 3.25 15.01 17.60
N ASP A 50 4.52 14.80 17.23
CA ASP A 50 5.26 15.72 16.36
C ASP A 50 4.75 15.61 14.91
N PRO A 51 4.38 16.73 14.25
CA PRO A 51 3.90 16.70 12.87
C PRO A 51 4.93 16.20 11.85
N ALA A 52 6.23 16.22 12.18
CA ALA A 52 7.29 15.67 11.34
C ALA A 52 7.52 14.15 11.55
N GLY A 53 6.86 13.55 12.54
CA GLY A 53 6.95 12.12 12.81
C GLY A 53 6.24 11.27 11.75
N PHE A 54 6.77 10.09 11.46
CA PHE A 54 6.07 9.08 10.65
C PHE A 54 6.20 7.69 11.27
N SER A 55 5.14 6.89 11.13
CA SER A 55 5.13 5.49 11.56
C SER A 55 5.48 4.59 10.39
N ARG A 56 6.65 3.95 10.45
CA ARG A 56 7.06 2.98 9.43
C ARG A 56 6.33 1.66 9.63
N MET A 57 5.95 1.01 8.54
CA MET A 57 5.50 -0.39 8.53
C MET A 57 6.45 -1.24 7.68
N SER A 58 6.68 -2.48 8.08
CA SER A 58 7.42 -3.43 7.25
C SER A 58 6.56 -3.88 6.08
N ASN A 59 7.17 -4.08 4.91
CA ASN A 59 6.51 -4.69 3.76
C ASN A 59 5.95 -6.08 4.09
N THR A 60 6.60 -6.82 4.98
CA THR A 60 6.12 -8.13 5.46
C THR A 60 4.72 -8.01 6.06
N LEU A 61 4.46 -6.96 6.85
CA LEU A 61 3.15 -6.74 7.46
C LEU A 61 2.06 -6.56 6.40
N VAL A 62 2.30 -5.68 5.42
CA VAL A 62 1.25 -5.32 4.45
C VAL A 62 1.07 -6.37 3.37
N ARG A 63 2.14 -7.10 3.00
CA ARG A 63 2.12 -8.06 1.89
C ARG A 63 1.94 -9.52 2.31
N LEU A 64 2.37 -9.90 3.52
CA LEU A 64 2.31 -11.30 3.98
C LEU A 64 1.26 -11.50 5.06
N TYR A 65 1.20 -10.64 6.08
CA TYR A 65 0.20 -10.82 7.13
C TYR A 65 -1.23 -10.67 6.58
N THR A 66 -1.44 -9.90 5.51
CA THR A 66 -2.73 -9.80 4.81
C THR A 66 -3.18 -11.08 4.10
N LEU A 67 -2.31 -12.11 4.04
CA LEU A 67 -2.68 -13.45 3.60
C LEU A 67 -3.34 -14.25 4.72
N LEU A 68 -3.18 -13.86 5.99
CA LEU A 68 -3.77 -14.54 7.13
C LEU A 68 -5.26 -14.19 7.24
N ASP A 69 -6.07 -15.19 7.62
CA ASP A 69 -7.50 -14.98 7.83
C ASP A 69 -7.76 -13.90 8.90
N GLY A 70 -8.76 -13.06 8.64
CA GLY A 70 -9.12 -11.92 9.50
C GLY A 70 -8.11 -10.76 9.53
N PHE A 71 -6.93 -10.89 8.91
CA PHE A 71 -5.94 -9.83 8.85
C PHE A 71 -6.13 -8.96 7.61
N ASP A 72 -6.90 -7.88 7.76
CA ASP A 72 -7.16 -6.92 6.68
C ASP A 72 -6.30 -5.64 6.79
N VAL A 73 -6.47 -4.74 5.82
CA VAL A 73 -5.78 -3.44 5.78
C VAL A 73 -6.08 -2.58 7.02
N THR A 74 -7.26 -2.70 7.61
CA THR A 74 -7.63 -1.96 8.82
C THR A 74 -7.00 -2.57 10.07
N THR A 75 -6.78 -3.88 10.12
CA THR A 75 -5.95 -4.54 11.13
C THR A 75 -4.50 -4.08 11.03
N ALA A 76 -3.95 -3.99 9.82
CA ALA A 76 -2.62 -3.40 9.58
C ALA A 76 -2.56 -1.93 10.02
N GLY A 77 -3.61 -1.14 9.74
CA GLY A 77 -3.75 0.24 10.19
C GLY A 77 -3.76 0.38 11.71
N LEU A 78 -4.51 -0.48 12.41
CA LEU A 78 -4.50 -0.51 13.88
C LEU A 78 -3.11 -0.85 14.42
N TYR A 79 -2.40 -1.80 13.81
CA TYR A 79 -1.02 -2.10 14.19
C TYR A 79 -0.10 -0.88 14.01
N ALA A 80 -0.18 -0.21 12.87
CA ALA A 80 0.59 1.01 12.58
C ALA A 80 0.34 2.11 13.63
N TYR A 81 -0.94 2.28 13.98
CA TYR A 81 -1.38 3.20 15.01
C TYR A 81 -0.82 2.85 16.39
N LEU A 82 -0.91 1.58 16.82
CA LEU A 82 -0.30 1.16 18.09
C LEU A 82 1.23 1.37 18.07
N ARG A 83 1.87 1.15 16.91
CA ARG A 83 3.31 1.37 16.72
C ARG A 83 3.71 2.84 16.84
N SER A 84 2.84 3.78 16.49
CA SER A 84 3.10 5.23 16.64
C SER A 84 3.13 5.66 18.11
N TRP A 85 2.37 4.95 18.95
CA TRP A 85 2.25 5.24 20.39
C TRP A 85 3.19 4.45 21.27
N ARG A 86 3.94 3.49 20.71
CA ARG A 86 4.83 2.65 21.51
C ARG A 86 5.98 3.50 22.05
N ASN A 87 6.32 3.28 23.31
CA ASN A 87 7.48 3.92 23.90
C ASN A 87 8.76 3.42 23.21
N THR A 88 9.60 4.35 22.76
CA THR A 88 10.87 4.04 22.08
C THR A 88 12.08 4.54 22.85
N THR A 89 11.88 5.35 23.90
CA THR A 89 12.95 6.07 24.61
C THR A 89 13.26 5.46 25.97
N ASN A 90 12.25 4.93 26.68
CA ASN A 90 12.45 4.24 27.95
C ASN A 90 12.68 2.74 27.67
N GLU A 91 13.83 2.21 28.08
CA GLU A 91 14.20 0.81 27.86
C GLU A 91 13.24 -0.18 28.54
N ASP A 92 12.85 0.08 29.78
CA ASP A 92 11.95 -0.79 30.56
C ASP A 92 10.53 -0.82 30.02
N MET A 93 10.09 0.28 29.38
CA MET A 93 8.77 0.40 28.76
C MET A 93 8.81 0.25 27.24
N ARG A 94 9.95 -0.15 26.67
CA ARG A 94 10.15 -0.15 25.22
C ARG A 94 9.14 -1.06 24.53
N GLY A 95 8.50 -0.53 23.49
CA GLY A 95 7.47 -1.25 22.74
C GLY A 95 6.09 -1.27 23.41
N ILE A 96 5.94 -0.70 24.61
CA ILE A 96 4.66 -0.64 25.33
C ILE A 96 3.89 0.64 24.97
N VAL A 97 2.60 0.50 24.73
CA VAL A 97 1.65 1.60 24.60
C VAL A 97 1.04 1.91 25.97
N TRP A 98 1.18 3.16 26.44
CA TRP A 98 0.73 3.59 27.77
C TRP A 98 -0.72 4.08 27.84
N HIS A 99 -1.37 4.27 26.70
CA HIS A 99 -2.71 4.86 26.60
C HIS A 99 -3.79 3.82 26.95
N SER A 100 -4.92 4.28 27.50
CA SER A 100 -6.05 3.39 27.80
C SER A 100 -6.72 2.91 26.51
N ARG A 101 -7.46 1.81 26.61
CA ARG A 101 -8.21 1.26 25.48
C ARG A 101 -9.21 2.28 24.93
N GLU A 102 -9.89 3.00 25.81
CA GLU A 102 -10.91 4.00 25.47
C GLU A 102 -10.29 5.17 24.70
N TYR A 103 -9.10 5.60 25.11
CA TYR A 103 -8.35 6.64 24.41
C TYR A 103 -7.95 6.19 23.00
N LEU A 104 -7.43 4.96 22.88
CA LEU A 104 -7.04 4.40 21.59
C LEU A 104 -8.25 4.22 20.66
N GLN A 105 -9.41 3.85 21.20
CA GLN A 105 -10.67 3.74 20.44
C GLN A 105 -11.15 5.11 19.94
N ALA A 106 -11.11 6.14 20.79
CA ALA A 106 -11.54 7.48 20.42
C ALA A 106 -10.72 8.09 19.27
N GLN A 107 -9.40 7.87 19.27
CA GLN A 107 -8.51 8.46 18.27
C GLN A 107 -8.31 7.60 17.02
N SER A 108 -8.44 6.27 17.11
CA SER A 108 -8.30 5.39 15.94
C SER A 108 -9.48 5.47 14.96
N GLY A 109 -10.59 6.09 15.34
CA GLY A 109 -11.83 6.11 14.56
C GLY A 109 -12.53 4.74 14.49
N LEU A 110 -12.05 3.74 15.24
CA LEU A 110 -12.64 2.40 15.29
C LEU A 110 -13.66 2.33 16.43
N GLY A 111 -14.87 1.89 16.11
CA GLY A 111 -15.85 1.53 17.13
C GLY A 111 -15.35 0.38 18.02
N ARG A 112 -15.82 0.33 19.27
CA ARG A 112 -15.37 -0.64 20.30
C ARG A 112 -15.28 -2.08 19.79
N LYS A 113 -16.35 -2.60 19.16
CA LYS A 113 -16.39 -3.97 18.62
C LYS A 113 -15.35 -4.19 17.52
N ALA A 114 -15.18 -3.21 16.63
CA ALA A 114 -14.23 -3.28 15.53
C ALA A 114 -12.78 -3.27 16.03
N PHE A 115 -12.50 -2.44 17.05
CA PHE A 115 -11.21 -2.38 17.72
C PHE A 115 -10.86 -3.71 18.39
N ASP A 116 -11.78 -4.26 19.19
CA ASP A 116 -11.54 -5.50 19.94
C ASP A 116 -11.37 -6.71 19.01
N SER A 117 -12.10 -6.75 17.88
CA SER A 117 -11.92 -7.78 16.86
C SER A 117 -10.53 -7.73 16.22
N ARG A 118 -10.08 -6.54 15.78
CA ARG A 118 -8.76 -6.36 15.16
C ARG A 118 -7.63 -6.61 16.16
N LEU A 119 -7.80 -6.15 17.40
CA LEU A 119 -6.86 -6.42 18.47
C LEU A 119 -6.71 -7.93 18.71
N ARG A 120 -7.80 -8.70 18.64
CA ARG A 120 -7.75 -10.17 18.76
C ARG A 120 -6.89 -10.78 17.66
N VAL A 121 -7.11 -10.39 16.41
CA VAL A 121 -6.29 -10.85 15.26
C VAL A 121 -4.82 -10.49 15.46
N LEU A 122 -4.52 -9.27 15.92
CA LEU A 122 -3.13 -8.86 16.22
C LEU A 122 -2.48 -9.71 17.32
N LYS A 123 -3.26 -10.15 18.32
CA LYS A 123 -2.78 -11.06 19.37
C LYS A 123 -2.53 -12.47 18.82
N GLU A 124 -3.45 -13.01 18.04
CA GLU A 124 -3.33 -14.35 17.43
C GLU A 124 -2.12 -14.42 16.49
N CYS A 125 -1.86 -13.34 15.75
CA CYS A 125 -0.69 -13.20 14.89
C CYS A 125 0.63 -12.99 15.66
N GLY A 126 0.58 -12.76 16.98
CA GLY A 126 1.75 -12.48 17.82
C GLY A 126 2.35 -11.09 17.66
N LEU A 127 1.64 -10.15 17.05
CA LEU A 127 2.11 -8.77 16.85
C LEU A 127 1.85 -7.88 18.06
N VAL A 128 0.86 -8.21 18.87
CA VAL A 128 0.50 -7.47 20.08
C VAL A 128 0.26 -8.44 21.23
N ALA A 129 0.86 -8.18 22.39
CA ALA A 129 0.47 -8.81 23.65
C ALA A 129 -0.29 -7.81 24.52
N VAL A 130 -1.29 -8.28 25.25
CA VAL A 130 -2.07 -7.45 26.17
C VAL A 130 -1.82 -7.95 27.59
N ILE A 131 -1.23 -7.09 28.40
CA ILE A 131 -0.85 -7.38 29.79
C ILE A 131 -1.69 -6.48 30.70
N LYS A 132 -2.24 -7.05 31.77
CA LYS A 132 -2.94 -6.26 32.81
C LYS A 132 -1.91 -5.44 33.60
N SER A 133 -2.19 -4.17 33.83
CA SER A 133 -1.30 -3.34 34.65
C SER A 133 -1.26 -3.87 36.08
N PRO A 134 -0.07 -4.09 36.66
CA PRO A 134 0.06 -4.43 38.07
C PRO A 134 -0.14 -3.21 38.98
N VAL A 135 -0.07 -1.99 38.42
CA VAL A 135 -0.11 -0.73 39.17
C VAL A 135 -1.49 -0.07 39.12
N VAL A 136 -2.15 -0.10 37.96
CA VAL A 136 -3.43 0.58 37.75
C VAL A 136 -4.52 -0.46 37.50
N ALA A 137 -5.46 -0.58 38.44
CA ALA A 137 -6.60 -1.48 38.32
C ALA A 137 -7.36 -1.22 37.00
N ASN A 138 -7.72 -2.31 36.31
CA ASN A 138 -8.47 -2.31 35.04
C ASN A 138 -7.77 -1.65 33.84
N LYS A 139 -6.49 -1.26 33.95
CA LYS A 139 -5.72 -0.75 32.81
C LYS A 139 -4.99 -1.88 32.08
N ASP A 140 -5.01 -1.82 30.75
CA ASP A 140 -4.27 -2.73 29.88
C ASP A 140 -3.04 -2.03 29.31
N TYR A 141 -1.91 -2.74 29.29
CA TYR A 141 -0.72 -2.41 28.53
C TYR A 141 -0.69 -3.22 27.24
N PHE A 142 -0.44 -2.55 26.12
CA PHE A 142 -0.28 -3.20 24.83
C PHE A 142 1.21 -3.23 24.49
N VAL A 143 1.79 -4.43 24.47
CA VAL A 143 3.17 -4.64 24.02
C VAL A 143 3.14 -4.90 22.53
N VAL A 144 3.77 -4.02 21.74
CA VAL A 144 3.78 -4.10 20.28
C VAL A 144 5.10 -4.68 19.82
N HIS A 145 5.04 -5.87 19.23
CA HIS A 145 6.20 -6.56 18.69
C HIS A 145 6.46 -6.15 17.24
N ASP A 146 7.72 -6.24 16.80
CA ASP A 146 8.04 -6.08 15.40
C ASP A 146 7.56 -7.32 14.60
N PRO A 147 7.15 -7.15 13.34
CA PRO A 147 6.66 -8.27 12.53
C PRO A 147 7.81 -9.23 12.20
N LEU A 148 7.46 -10.48 11.94
CA LEU A 148 8.42 -11.48 11.48
C LEU A 148 9.12 -11.02 10.20
N THR A 149 10.35 -11.49 10.01
CA THR A 149 11.01 -11.38 8.71
C THR A 149 10.25 -12.20 7.66
N ARG A 150 10.51 -11.94 6.38
CA ARG A 150 9.86 -12.68 5.29
C ARG A 150 10.08 -14.18 5.44
N ASP A 151 11.31 -14.60 5.70
CA ASP A 151 11.69 -16.01 5.68
C ASP A 151 11.11 -16.73 6.91
N GLU A 152 11.09 -16.07 8.08
CA GLU A 152 10.39 -16.57 9.28
C GLU A 152 8.87 -16.69 9.06
N PHE A 153 8.26 -15.74 8.36
CA PHE A 153 6.82 -15.79 8.06
C PHE A 153 6.49 -16.99 7.17
N ILE A 154 7.28 -17.21 6.10
CA ILE A 154 7.10 -18.33 5.17
C ILE A 154 7.27 -19.66 5.91
N ALA A 155 8.25 -19.76 6.81
CA ALA A 155 8.47 -20.94 7.62
C ALA A 155 7.29 -21.22 8.59
N LYS A 156 6.68 -20.17 9.14
CA LYS A 156 5.57 -20.29 10.10
C LYS A 156 4.21 -20.56 9.44
N TYR A 157 3.96 -20.01 8.25
CA TYR A 157 2.67 -20.09 7.56
C TYR A 157 2.78 -20.63 6.12
N PRO A 158 3.32 -21.84 5.91
CA PRO A 158 3.53 -22.38 4.56
C PRO A 158 2.23 -22.64 3.80
N SER A 159 1.14 -22.96 4.51
CA SER A 159 -0.19 -23.19 3.92
C SER A 159 -0.73 -21.96 3.21
N GLU A 160 -0.63 -20.79 3.85
CA GLU A 160 -1.16 -19.53 3.31
C GLU A 160 -0.38 -19.07 2.08
N ILE A 161 0.93 -19.30 2.08
CA ILE A 161 1.79 -19.03 0.93
C ILE A 161 1.40 -19.91 -0.26
N LYS A 162 1.19 -21.22 -0.01
CA LYS A 162 0.75 -22.14 -1.06
C LYS A 162 -0.61 -21.75 -1.63
N ALA A 163 -1.58 -21.44 -0.76
CA ALA A 163 -2.91 -21.01 -1.17
C ALA A 163 -2.87 -19.72 -2.02
N PHE A 164 -2.00 -18.78 -1.66
CA PHE A 164 -1.78 -17.57 -2.45
C PHE A 164 -1.24 -17.88 -3.85
N PHE A 165 -0.22 -18.73 -3.97
CA PHE A 165 0.34 -19.09 -5.27
C PHE A 165 -0.66 -19.82 -6.16
N THR A 166 -1.49 -20.71 -5.61
CA THR A 166 -2.59 -21.33 -6.37
C THR A 166 -3.54 -20.29 -6.94
N LYS A 167 -3.95 -19.28 -6.15
CA LYS A 167 -4.79 -18.18 -6.66
C LYS A 167 -4.11 -17.34 -7.73
N VAL A 168 -2.80 -17.13 -7.62
CA VAL A 168 -2.03 -16.40 -8.64
C VAL A 168 -2.04 -17.16 -9.97
N GLU A 169 -1.85 -18.48 -9.94
CA GLU A 169 -1.92 -19.33 -11.13
C GLU A 169 -3.32 -19.30 -11.77
N GLU A 170 -4.38 -19.39 -10.98
CA GLU A 170 -5.77 -19.24 -11.45
C GLU A 170 -6.01 -17.89 -12.14
N ILE A 171 -5.53 -16.80 -11.53
CA ILE A 171 -5.66 -15.45 -12.10
C ILE A 171 -4.89 -15.35 -13.42
N GLN A 172 -3.67 -15.89 -13.48
CA GLN A 172 -2.85 -15.87 -14.70
C GLN A 172 -3.47 -16.69 -15.82
N ALA A 173 -4.01 -17.87 -15.51
CA ALA A 173 -4.72 -18.70 -16.48
C ALA A 173 -5.93 -17.97 -17.08
N ARG A 174 -6.74 -17.32 -16.24
CA ARG A 174 -7.87 -16.49 -16.70
C ARG A 174 -7.42 -15.32 -17.57
N ILE A 175 -6.35 -14.62 -17.18
CA ILE A 175 -5.81 -13.50 -17.96
C ILE A 175 -5.30 -13.97 -19.33
N ALA A 176 -4.67 -15.15 -19.40
CA ALA A 176 -4.20 -15.73 -20.66
C ALA A 176 -5.38 -16.04 -21.59
N GLU A 177 -6.43 -16.67 -21.07
CA GLU A 177 -7.65 -16.97 -21.83
C GLU A 177 -8.34 -15.69 -22.34
N ASP A 178 -8.48 -14.67 -21.49
CA ASP A 178 -9.05 -13.38 -21.87
C ASP A 178 -8.20 -12.68 -22.94
N ARG A 179 -6.88 -12.83 -22.88
CA ARG A 179 -5.97 -12.27 -23.89
C ARG A 179 -6.15 -12.95 -25.25
N GLU A 180 -6.31 -14.26 -25.27
CA GLU A 180 -6.57 -15.02 -26.50
C GLU A 180 -7.93 -14.67 -27.11
N LYS A 181 -8.98 -14.55 -26.29
CA LYS A 181 -10.31 -14.10 -26.72
C LYS A 181 -10.27 -12.71 -27.35
N ARG A 182 -9.57 -11.76 -26.72
CA ARG A 182 -9.39 -10.41 -27.29
C ARG A 182 -8.63 -10.45 -28.61
N LYS A 183 -7.57 -11.26 -28.70
CA LYS A 183 -6.80 -11.40 -29.94
C LYS A 183 -7.69 -11.92 -31.08
N LYS A 184 -8.44 -13.00 -30.85
CA LYS A 184 -9.39 -13.53 -31.84
C LYS A 184 -10.43 -12.51 -32.25
N PHE A 185 -11.01 -11.77 -31.30
CA PHE A 185 -11.95 -10.69 -31.61
C PHE A 185 -11.35 -9.62 -32.53
N PHE A 186 -10.10 -9.19 -32.28
CA PHE A 186 -9.40 -8.24 -33.15
C PHE A 186 -9.06 -8.84 -34.52
N ASP A 187 -8.63 -10.10 -34.56
CA ASP A 187 -8.30 -10.81 -35.80
C ASP A 187 -9.56 -10.99 -36.67
N ASP A 188 -10.71 -11.33 -36.06
CA ASP A 188 -12.01 -11.47 -36.73
C ASP A 188 -12.53 -10.11 -37.25
N ALA A 189 -12.42 -9.05 -36.43
CA ALA A 189 -12.81 -7.69 -36.85
C ALA A 189 -11.94 -7.16 -37.99
N LEU A 190 -10.64 -7.45 -37.97
CA LEU A 190 -9.74 -7.12 -39.07
C LEU A 190 -10.08 -7.91 -40.34
N ALA A 191 -10.40 -9.20 -40.21
CA ALA A 191 -10.81 -10.03 -41.34
C ALA A 191 -12.11 -9.53 -41.98
N GLU A 192 -13.09 -9.10 -41.17
CA GLU A 192 -14.34 -8.51 -41.66
C GLU A 192 -14.10 -7.19 -42.40
N GLU A 193 -13.25 -6.32 -41.87
CA GLU A 193 -12.91 -5.04 -42.51
C GLU A 193 -12.12 -5.22 -43.81
N VAL A 194 -11.18 -6.17 -43.85
CA VAL A 194 -10.46 -6.55 -45.08
C VAL A 194 -11.44 -7.08 -46.13
N SER A 195 -12.40 -7.92 -45.75
CA SER A 195 -13.42 -8.45 -46.65
C SER A 195 -14.30 -7.33 -47.22
N ARG A 196 -14.78 -6.42 -46.36
CA ARG A 196 -15.51 -5.21 -46.78
C ARG A 196 -14.71 -4.34 -47.76
N SER A 197 -13.41 -4.16 -47.52
CA SER A 197 -12.54 -3.39 -48.42
C SER A 197 -12.41 -4.05 -49.80
N HIS A 198 -12.31 -5.38 -49.86
CA HIS A 198 -12.27 -6.11 -51.13
C HIS A 198 -13.59 -6.03 -51.90
N GLU A 199 -14.74 -6.09 -51.22
CA GLU A 199 -16.06 -5.92 -51.83
C GLU A 199 -16.25 -4.51 -52.42
N ILE A 200 -15.84 -3.47 -51.69
CA ILE A 200 -15.85 -2.08 -52.19
C ILE A 200 -14.94 -1.94 -53.42
N ARG A 201 -13.76 -2.56 -53.41
CA ARG A 201 -12.86 -2.53 -54.57
C ARG A 201 -13.43 -3.27 -55.79
N ALA A 202 -14.10 -4.41 -55.59
CA ALA A 202 -14.73 -5.17 -56.65
C ALA A 202 -15.86 -4.37 -57.32
N THR A 203 -16.75 -3.78 -56.52
CA THR A 203 -17.84 -2.91 -57.02
C THR A 203 -17.32 -1.69 -57.79
N LEU A 204 -16.25 -1.04 -57.33
CA LEU A 204 -15.60 0.08 -58.04
C LEU A 204 -14.93 -0.37 -59.36
N SER A 205 -14.36 -1.57 -59.41
CA SER A 205 -13.74 -2.14 -60.62
C SER A 205 -14.77 -2.52 -61.69
N ASP A 206 -15.99 -2.88 -61.30
CA ASP A 206 -17.05 -3.22 -62.25
C ASP A 206 -17.73 -1.96 -62.82
N CYS A 207 -17.78 -0.86 -62.05
CA CYS A 207 -18.23 0.45 -62.56
C CYS A 207 -17.28 1.08 -63.61
N THR A 208 -16.00 0.68 -63.65
CA THR A 208 -14.99 1.25 -64.58
C THR A 208 -14.84 0.47 -65.89
N LYS A 209 -15.40 -0.74 -66.00
CA LYS A 209 -15.37 -1.55 -67.23
C LYS A 209 -16.48 -1.21 -68.24
N GLY A 210 -17.33 -0.23 -67.94
CA GLY A 210 -18.47 0.17 -68.79
C GLY A 210 -18.24 1.42 -69.67
N THR A 211 -17.07 2.05 -69.64
CA THR A 211 -16.78 3.27 -70.41
C THR A 211 -15.50 3.12 -71.21
N ASP A 212 -15.51 2.22 -72.19
CA ASP A 212 -14.66 2.32 -73.37
C ASP A 212 -15.46 1.82 -74.59
N GLY A 213 -15.94 2.76 -75.41
CA GLY A 213 -16.47 2.42 -76.74
C GLY A 213 -17.64 3.25 -77.23
N SER A 214 -17.42 4.53 -77.52
CA SER A 214 -18.03 5.17 -78.71
C SER A 214 -17.37 6.52 -79.00
N GLU A 215 -16.48 6.52 -80.00
CA GLU A 215 -16.14 7.73 -80.75
C GLU A 215 -17.43 8.24 -81.44
N SER A 216 -17.80 9.49 -81.21
CA SER A 216 -18.74 10.19 -82.09
C SER A 216 -18.17 11.52 -82.51
N LYS A 217 -17.95 11.62 -83.82
CA LYS A 217 -17.45 12.76 -84.58
C LYS A 217 -18.30 14.03 -84.37
N THR A 218 -17.58 15.14 -84.54
CA THR A 218 -17.97 16.54 -84.80
C THR A 218 -19.36 16.76 -85.40
N ASP A 219 -20.03 17.85 -84.99
CA ASP A 219 -20.28 18.99 -85.89
C ASP A 219 -20.74 20.24 -85.11
N ILE A 220 -20.07 21.37 -85.39
CA ILE A 220 -20.38 22.71 -84.90
C ILE A 220 -21.16 23.42 -86.01
N PRO A 221 -22.39 23.92 -85.78
CA PRO A 221 -23.04 24.81 -86.73
C PRO A 221 -22.61 26.28 -86.48
N MET A 222 -22.47 27.04 -87.57
CA MET A 222 -22.09 28.45 -87.62
C MET A 222 -22.97 29.36 -86.75
#